data_AF-A0A1G9ZR19-F1
#
_entry.id   AF-A0A1G9ZR19-F1
#
_cell.length_a   1.000
_cell.length_b   1.000
_cell.length_c   1.000
_cell.angle_alpha   90.00
_cell.angle_beta   90.00
_cell.angle_gamma   90.00
#
_symmetry.space_group_name_H-M   'P 1'
#
loop_
_entity.id
_entity.type
_entity.pdbx_description
1 polymer ?
#
loop_
_entity_poly.entity_id
_entity_poly.type
_entity_poly.pdbx_seq_one_letter_code
_entity_poly.pdbx_strand_id
1 'polypeptide(L)'
;MVRDTNPLRLLLVGIGAVLGRLGLVSPDKAREATDLAWPRILTGLARMSNSVVDAAMVGVAVGPLAIAGMGFAGPYWGMTFAIGGGMAAGTIALVSQRYGADAYDELEGVVRSSALLVTLVALPVTVLFWTVPTELVSLLSDDPVAVGYGADYLRVLALAVPFAIVNQIGSRVLIGVDDAWTPMVVRSAGAATNVALNAVFIFVLDMGVVGAAAGSVVASVLVTVAFVVGLVAGRLPFIGAFPVTVDPTARYVDREVFTDLLSIGLPVVGRSSVWTVARFPILIFVGLLGPNVVAAYVISRRIWGLMNTPGWGFGLAASSLVGRALGADDETNAEAYGREITYFTVATYLLAALLVAAFARPIVLLFVGDPTSEAVPVAVDFVYAACVAIVPAGVTNGIAGALDATGDTRWPFYGRALGMFGFAIPLTYLATTTSLGLFAVSLSFLGESVPSMLVNWYRFRSGKWKAISRAYRPGTASDD
;
A
#
# COMPACT_ATOMS: atom_id res chain seq x y z
N MET A 1 -18.61 -25.46 -10.76
CA MET A 1 -17.69 -25.08 -11.85
C MET A 1 -18.20 -23.80 -12.50
N VAL A 2 -17.92 -22.64 -11.88
CA VAL A 2 -18.08 -21.36 -12.57
C VAL A 2 -16.88 -21.26 -13.51
N ARG A 3 -17.11 -21.16 -14.82
CA ARG A 3 -16.04 -20.91 -15.79
C ARG A 3 -15.44 -19.54 -15.46
N ASP A 4 -14.29 -19.52 -14.79
CA ASP A 4 -13.57 -18.28 -14.47
C ASP A 4 -13.02 -17.64 -15.76
N THR A 5 -13.86 -16.85 -16.43
CA THR A 5 -13.51 -16.01 -17.58
C THR A 5 -12.84 -14.70 -17.18
N ASN A 6 -12.30 -14.59 -15.96
CA ASN A 6 -11.65 -13.37 -15.52
C ASN A 6 -10.38 -13.13 -16.36
N PRO A 7 -10.26 -11.99 -17.07
CA PRO A 7 -9.14 -11.74 -17.98
C PRO A 7 -7.80 -11.67 -17.26
N LEU A 8 -7.76 -11.16 -16.02
CA LEU A 8 -6.54 -11.13 -15.21
C LEU A 8 -6.09 -12.54 -14.84
N ARG A 9 -7.02 -13.42 -14.44
CA ARG A 9 -6.70 -14.81 -14.15
C ARG A 9 -6.18 -15.52 -15.40
N LEU A 10 -6.83 -15.33 -16.55
CA LEU A 10 -6.39 -15.92 -17.83
C LEU A 10 -5.00 -15.45 -18.24
N LEU A 11 -4.70 -14.16 -18.05
CA LEU A 11 -3.37 -13.60 -18.30
C LEU A 11 -2.31 -14.29 -17.43
N LEU A 12 -2.56 -14.43 -16.13
CA LEU A 12 -1.64 -15.09 -15.20
C LEU A 12 -1.45 -16.57 -15.55
N VAL A 13 -2.53 -17.30 -15.87
CA VAL A 13 -2.43 -18.69 -16.36
C VAL A 13 -1.60 -18.77 -17.65
N GLY A 14 -1.75 -17.81 -18.56
CA GLY A 14 -0.96 -17.73 -19.79
C GLY A 14 0.54 -17.55 -19.52
N ILE A 15 0.89 -16.62 -18.61
CA ILE A 15 2.28 -16.42 -18.17
C ILE A 15 2.83 -17.71 -17.52
N GLY A 16 2.07 -18.32 -16.62
CA GLY A 16 2.44 -19.59 -15.98
C GLY A 16 2.67 -20.72 -16.98
N ALA A 17 1.84 -20.82 -18.02
CA ALA A 17 2.00 -21.82 -19.08
C ALA A 17 3.27 -21.58 -19.91
N VAL A 18 3.60 -20.33 -20.22
CA VAL A 18 4.86 -19.99 -20.91
C VAL A 18 6.07 -20.36 -20.04
N LEU A 19 6.05 -20.01 -18.75
CA LEU A 19 7.13 -20.37 -17.81
C LEU A 19 7.26 -21.88 -17.63
N GLY A 20 6.14 -22.62 -17.63
CA GLY A 20 6.14 -24.07 -17.61
C GLY A 20 6.78 -24.69 -18.84
N ARG A 21 6.51 -24.15 -20.04
CA ARG A 21 7.19 -24.58 -21.28
C ARG A 21 8.69 -24.32 -21.26
N LEU A 22 9.13 -23.27 -20.57
CA LEU A 22 10.54 -22.94 -20.38
C LEU A 22 11.21 -23.74 -19.26
N GLY A 23 10.46 -24.62 -18.56
CA GLY A 23 10.98 -25.41 -17.44
C GLY A 23 11.32 -24.59 -16.19
N LEU A 24 10.81 -23.36 -16.08
CA LEU A 24 11.09 -22.45 -14.97
C LEU A 24 10.13 -22.63 -13.79
N VAL A 25 8.90 -23.08 -14.06
CA VAL A 25 7.83 -23.21 -13.07
C VAL A 25 7.02 -24.48 -13.34
N SER A 26 6.59 -25.19 -12.30
CA SER A 26 5.65 -26.30 -12.40
C SER A 26 4.25 -25.81 -12.78
N PRO A 27 3.58 -26.41 -13.78
CA PRO A 27 2.23 -26.02 -14.18
C PRO A 27 1.21 -26.04 -13.03
N ASP A 28 1.32 -26.99 -12.10
CA ASP A 28 0.39 -27.11 -10.98
C ASP A 28 0.62 -26.01 -9.95
N LYS A 29 1.89 -25.75 -9.60
CA LYS A 29 2.26 -24.66 -8.67
C LYS A 29 1.91 -23.28 -9.24
N ALA A 30 2.05 -23.09 -10.57
CA ALA A 30 1.62 -21.86 -11.23
C ALA A 30 0.11 -21.64 -11.12
N ARG A 31 -0.70 -22.70 -11.23
CA ARG A 31 -2.16 -22.62 -11.07
C ARG A 31 -2.54 -22.29 -9.63
N GLU A 32 -1.96 -22.98 -8.65
CA GLU A 32 -2.19 -22.69 -7.23
C GLU A 32 -1.81 -21.25 -6.87
N ALA A 33 -0.64 -20.79 -7.33
CA ALA A 33 -0.20 -19.42 -7.11
C ALA A 33 -1.13 -18.40 -7.80
N THR A 34 -1.62 -18.71 -9.00
CA THR A 34 -2.57 -17.86 -9.72
C THR A 34 -3.88 -17.73 -8.96
N ASP A 35 -4.47 -18.85 -8.53
CA ASP A 35 -5.77 -18.89 -7.85
C ASP A 35 -5.77 -18.11 -6.53
N LEU A 36 -4.63 -18.08 -5.83
CA LEU A 36 -4.42 -17.25 -4.64
C LEU A 36 -4.11 -15.79 -4.96
N ALA A 37 -3.33 -15.52 -6.01
CA ALA A 37 -2.84 -14.18 -6.30
C ALA A 37 -3.89 -13.30 -6.99
N TRP A 38 -4.60 -13.80 -8.01
CA TRP A 38 -5.43 -12.96 -8.89
C TRP A 38 -6.48 -12.10 -8.17
N PRO A 39 -7.20 -12.59 -7.12
CA PRO A 39 -8.19 -11.75 -6.43
C PRO A 39 -7.50 -10.61 -5.68
N ARG A 40 -6.32 -10.89 -5.10
CA ARG A 40 -5.55 -9.90 -4.37
C ARG A 40 -4.93 -8.86 -5.30
N ILE A 41 -4.50 -9.27 -6.49
CA ILE A 41 -4.02 -8.34 -7.53
C ILE A 41 -5.18 -7.44 -7.99
N LEU A 42 -6.37 -8.00 -8.24
CA LEU A 42 -7.54 -7.22 -8.64
C LEU A 42 -7.92 -6.17 -7.59
N THR A 43 -7.95 -6.55 -6.31
CA THR A 43 -8.21 -5.59 -5.22
C THR A 43 -7.09 -4.55 -5.09
N GLY A 44 -5.83 -4.92 -5.34
CA GLY A 44 -4.70 -4.00 -5.41
C GLY A 44 -4.83 -2.98 -6.54
N LEU A 45 -5.19 -3.43 -7.74
CA LEU A 45 -5.45 -2.59 -8.91
C LEU A 45 -6.56 -1.59 -8.61
N ALA A 46 -7.72 -2.05 -8.14
CA ALA A 46 -8.84 -1.17 -7.78
C ALA A 46 -8.41 -0.09 -6.78
N ARG A 47 -7.62 -0.46 -5.75
CA ARG A 47 -7.12 0.48 -4.75
C ARG A 47 -6.14 1.51 -5.33
N MET A 48 -5.17 1.07 -6.13
CA MET A 48 -4.16 1.97 -6.72
C MET A 48 -4.74 2.84 -7.82
N SER A 49 -5.73 2.35 -8.57
CA SER A 49 -6.46 3.10 -9.59
C SER A 49 -7.10 4.37 -9.03
N ASN A 50 -7.69 4.35 -7.82
CA ASN A 50 -8.26 5.59 -7.25
C ASN A 50 -7.18 6.66 -7.07
N SER A 51 -6.04 6.30 -6.47
CA SER A 51 -4.94 7.26 -6.28
C SER A 51 -4.35 7.76 -7.60
N VAL A 52 -4.42 6.97 -8.67
CA VAL A 52 -4.03 7.38 -10.03
C VAL A 52 -5.05 8.35 -10.61
N VAL A 53 -6.34 8.02 -10.52
CA VAL A 53 -7.45 8.82 -11.04
C VAL A 53 -7.50 10.19 -10.35
N ASP A 54 -7.34 10.26 -9.03
CA ASP A 54 -7.34 11.53 -8.29
C ASP A 54 -6.24 12.47 -8.77
N ALA A 55 -5.01 11.94 -8.91
CA ALA A 55 -3.87 12.69 -9.41
C ALA A 55 -4.08 13.13 -10.87
N ALA A 56 -4.68 12.27 -11.70
CA ALA A 56 -4.97 12.58 -13.09
C ALA A 56 -6.05 13.66 -13.24
N MET A 57 -7.15 13.58 -12.49
CA MET A 57 -8.23 14.58 -12.53
C MET A 57 -7.71 15.97 -12.16
N VAL A 58 -6.95 16.07 -11.07
CA VAL A 58 -6.34 17.35 -10.65
C VAL A 58 -5.31 17.83 -11.65
N GLY A 59 -4.49 16.93 -12.18
CA GLY A 59 -3.46 17.28 -13.15
C GLY A 59 -4.02 17.78 -14.49
N VAL A 60 -5.16 17.23 -14.93
CA VAL A 60 -5.89 17.70 -16.12
C VAL A 60 -6.62 19.02 -15.85
N ALA A 61 -7.26 19.18 -14.70
CA ALA A 61 -8.06 20.36 -14.39
C ALA A 61 -7.23 21.59 -13.99
N VAL A 62 -6.14 21.39 -13.22
CA VAL A 62 -5.38 22.46 -12.56
C VAL A 62 -3.94 22.55 -13.07
N GLY A 63 -3.31 21.42 -13.39
CA GLY A 63 -1.98 21.36 -13.98
C GLY A 63 -0.87 20.78 -13.08
N PRO A 64 0.38 20.74 -13.58
CA PRO A 64 1.49 20.03 -12.94
C PRO A 64 1.84 20.52 -11.53
N LEU A 65 1.77 21.83 -11.29
CA LEU A 65 2.05 22.43 -9.97
C LEU A 65 1.10 21.90 -8.89
N ALA A 66 -0.16 21.64 -9.23
CA ALA A 66 -1.13 21.04 -8.32
C ALA A 66 -0.80 19.57 -8.01
N ILE A 67 -0.33 18.82 -9.01
CA ILE A 67 0.17 17.45 -8.81
C ILE A 67 1.39 17.45 -7.87
N ALA A 68 2.31 18.41 -8.06
CA ALA A 68 3.46 18.58 -7.17
C ALA A 68 3.02 18.89 -5.73
N GLY A 69 2.11 19.86 -5.55
CA GLY A 69 1.52 20.20 -4.25
C GLY A 69 0.89 19.00 -3.54
N MET A 70 0.04 18.24 -4.23
CA MET A 70 -0.52 16.99 -3.68
C MET A 70 0.56 15.93 -3.39
N GLY A 71 1.62 15.92 -4.20
CA GLY A 71 2.81 15.11 -3.98
C GLY A 71 3.49 15.39 -2.64
N PHE A 72 3.67 16.67 -2.31
CA PHE A 72 4.22 17.13 -1.04
C PHE A 72 3.31 16.83 0.15
N ALA A 73 1.99 16.84 -0.02
CA ALA A 73 1.05 16.38 1.01
C ALA A 73 1.08 14.84 1.21
N GLY A 74 1.57 14.09 0.23
CA GLY A 74 1.53 12.63 0.19
C GLY A 74 2.23 11.90 1.36
N PRO A 75 3.46 12.25 1.76
CA PRO A 75 4.13 11.66 2.93
C PRO A 75 3.37 11.84 4.23
N TYR A 76 2.77 13.02 4.45
CA TYR A 76 1.92 13.29 5.63
C TYR A 76 0.73 12.34 5.69
N TRP A 77 0.03 12.17 4.56
CA TRP A 77 -1.04 11.19 4.46
C TRP A 77 -0.57 9.74 4.63
N GLY A 78 0.63 9.43 4.14
CA GLY A 78 1.29 8.14 4.36
C GLY A 78 1.57 7.85 5.84
N MET A 79 1.85 8.88 6.64
CA MET A 79 2.06 8.76 8.08
C MET A 79 0.76 8.40 8.80
N THR A 80 -0.35 9.03 8.43
CA THR A 80 -1.70 8.67 8.91
C THR A 80 -1.99 7.19 8.66
N PHE A 81 -1.70 6.68 7.46
CA PHE A 81 -1.88 5.27 7.13
C PHE A 81 -0.92 4.33 7.87
N ALA A 82 0.30 4.76 8.17
CA ALA A 82 1.27 3.95 8.95
C ALA A 82 0.80 3.79 10.40
N ILE A 83 0.38 4.89 11.03
CA ILE A 83 -0.20 4.91 12.38
C ILE A 83 -1.44 4.03 12.42
N GLY A 84 -2.39 4.28 11.52
CA GLY A 84 -3.60 3.49 11.43
C GLY A 84 -3.34 2.02 11.15
N GLY A 85 -2.34 1.71 10.30
CA GLY A 85 -1.93 0.36 9.98
C GLY A 85 -1.41 -0.41 11.19
N GLY A 86 -0.71 0.26 12.11
CA GLY A 86 -0.30 -0.32 13.39
C GLY A 86 -1.48 -0.64 14.29
N MET A 87 -2.39 0.33 14.49
CA MET A 87 -3.59 0.12 15.32
C MET A 87 -4.52 -0.96 14.75
N ALA A 88 -4.64 -1.00 13.43
CA ALA A 88 -5.33 -2.02 12.67
C ALA A 88 -4.74 -3.41 12.89
N ALA A 89 -3.41 -3.54 13.01
CA ALA A 89 -2.74 -4.80 13.29
C ALA A 89 -2.99 -5.30 14.72
N GLY A 90 -2.99 -4.41 15.72
CA GLY A 90 -3.39 -4.76 17.08
C GLY A 90 -4.86 -5.21 17.15
N THR A 91 -5.75 -4.47 16.47
CA THR A 91 -7.18 -4.77 16.48
C THR A 91 -7.48 -6.14 15.89
N ILE A 92 -6.95 -6.46 14.71
CA ILE A 92 -7.20 -7.78 14.10
C ILE A 92 -6.66 -8.92 14.97
N ALA A 93 -5.50 -8.75 15.60
CA ALA A 93 -4.92 -9.77 16.47
C ALA A 93 -5.81 -10.06 17.68
N LEU A 94 -6.24 -9.02 18.40
CA LEU A 94 -7.10 -9.17 19.56
C LEU A 94 -8.49 -9.71 19.17
N VAL A 95 -9.09 -9.18 18.11
CA VAL A 95 -10.40 -9.66 17.63
C VAL A 95 -10.34 -11.12 17.22
N SER A 96 -9.34 -11.53 16.43
CA SER A 96 -9.20 -12.93 16.00
C SER A 96 -8.96 -13.89 17.17
N GLN A 97 -8.20 -13.48 18.18
CA GLN A 97 -7.98 -14.28 19.38
C GLN A 97 -9.28 -14.46 20.16
N ARG A 98 -10.04 -13.38 20.42
CA ARG A 98 -11.30 -13.46 21.16
C ARG A 98 -12.38 -14.20 20.38
N TYR A 99 -12.47 -13.99 19.08
CA TYR A 99 -13.38 -14.73 18.20
C TYR A 99 -13.06 -16.22 18.16
N GLY A 100 -11.79 -16.59 17.96
CA GLY A 100 -11.37 -17.99 17.97
C GLY A 100 -11.48 -18.69 19.33
N ALA A 101 -11.60 -17.92 20.42
CA ALA A 101 -11.84 -18.42 21.78
C ALA A 101 -13.33 -18.39 22.18
N ASP A 102 -14.24 -18.08 21.24
CA ASP A 102 -15.67 -17.89 21.50
C ASP A 102 -15.99 -16.85 22.61
N ALA A 103 -15.07 -15.91 22.86
CA ALA A 103 -15.17 -14.86 23.88
C ALA A 103 -15.85 -13.59 23.32
N TYR A 104 -17.09 -13.74 22.84
CA TYR A 104 -17.82 -12.68 22.12
C TYR A 104 -18.09 -11.42 22.98
N ASP A 105 -18.32 -11.59 24.28
CA ASP A 105 -18.56 -10.46 25.20
C ASP A 105 -17.35 -9.52 25.30
N GLU A 106 -16.15 -10.10 25.23
CA GLU A 106 -14.90 -9.34 25.32
C GLU A 106 -14.53 -8.69 23.97
N LEU A 107 -14.98 -9.29 22.86
CA LEU A 107 -14.76 -8.80 21.50
C LEU A 107 -15.31 -7.39 21.33
N GLU A 108 -16.49 -7.12 21.87
CA GLU A 108 -17.11 -5.80 21.82
C GLU A 108 -16.26 -4.73 22.54
N GLY A 109 -15.70 -5.09 23.70
CA GLY A 109 -14.75 -4.25 24.44
C GLY A 109 -13.56 -3.86 23.57
N VAL A 110 -12.97 -4.83 22.87
CA VAL A 110 -11.86 -4.60 21.94
C VAL A 110 -12.22 -3.62 20.84
N VAL A 111 -13.38 -3.79 20.19
CA VAL A 111 -13.81 -2.90 19.09
C VAL A 111 -13.95 -1.45 19.56
N ARG A 112 -14.60 -1.24 20.71
CA ARG A 112 -14.80 0.09 21.30
C ARG A 112 -13.48 0.73 21.71
N SER A 113 -12.64 -0.02 22.43
CA SER A 113 -11.31 0.44 22.84
C SER A 113 -10.42 0.79 21.66
N SER A 114 -10.42 -0.02 20.60
CA SER A 114 -9.71 0.28 19.35
C SER A 114 -10.21 1.56 18.70
N ALA A 115 -11.52 1.76 18.59
CA ALA A 115 -12.11 2.96 17.98
C ALA A 115 -11.78 4.23 18.78
N LEU A 116 -11.86 4.17 20.11
CA LEU A 116 -11.51 5.28 20.99
C LEU A 116 -10.01 5.63 20.87
N LEU A 117 -9.13 4.64 21.04
CA LEU A 117 -7.69 4.86 21.01
C LEU A 117 -7.24 5.43 19.66
N VAL A 118 -7.76 4.91 18.56
CA VAL A 118 -7.49 5.45 17.22
C VAL A 118 -7.95 6.89 17.08
N THR A 119 -9.15 7.22 17.56
CA THR A 119 -9.67 8.59 17.47
C THR A 119 -8.80 9.54 18.27
N LEU A 120 -8.37 9.15 19.47
CA LEU A 120 -7.46 9.92 20.31
C LEU A 120 -6.09 10.15 19.64
N VAL A 121 -5.57 9.17 18.91
CA VAL A 121 -4.31 9.30 18.17
C VAL A 121 -4.49 10.14 16.89
N ALA A 122 -5.65 10.05 16.25
CA ALA A 122 -5.96 10.78 15.01
C ALA A 122 -6.15 12.28 15.23
N LEU A 123 -6.71 12.69 16.38
CA LEU A 123 -7.02 14.09 16.67
C LEU A 123 -5.78 15.01 16.66
N PRO A 124 -4.66 14.70 17.33
CA PRO A 124 -3.44 15.51 17.24
C PRO A 124 -2.91 15.65 15.81
N VAL A 125 -2.96 14.57 15.01
CA VAL A 125 -2.54 14.59 13.60
C VAL A 125 -3.47 15.49 12.76
N THR A 126 -4.76 15.42 13.02
CA THR A 126 -5.78 16.26 12.37
C THR A 126 -5.55 17.74 12.68
N VAL A 127 -5.36 18.07 13.96
CA VAL A 127 -5.08 19.45 14.39
C VAL A 127 -3.80 19.96 13.74
N LEU A 128 -2.73 19.16 13.76
CA LEU A 128 -1.45 19.52 13.14
C LEU A 128 -1.60 19.83 11.64
N PHE A 129 -2.28 18.98 10.88
CA PHE A 129 -2.47 19.19 9.44
C PHE A 129 -3.43 20.34 9.13
N TRP A 130 -4.38 20.64 10.02
CA TRP A 130 -5.32 21.75 9.83
C TRP A 130 -4.69 23.12 10.11
N THR A 131 -3.90 23.22 11.18
CA THR A 131 -3.41 24.51 11.69
C THR A 131 -2.14 24.99 11.00
N VAL A 132 -1.21 24.10 10.67
CA VAL A 132 0.09 24.46 10.06
C VAL A 132 0.41 23.75 8.74
N PRO A 133 -0.55 23.62 7.80
CA PRO A 133 -0.33 22.88 6.55
C PRO A 133 0.72 23.55 5.65
N THR A 134 0.80 24.88 5.65
CA THR A 134 1.74 25.64 4.83
C THR A 134 3.16 25.39 5.30
N GLU A 135 3.42 25.48 6.61
CA GLU A 135 4.72 25.25 7.22
C GLU A 135 5.20 23.83 6.97
N LEU A 136 4.30 22.85 7.07
CA LEU A 136 4.62 21.46 6.75
C LEU A 136 5.04 21.33 5.28
N VAL A 137 4.20 21.78 4.35
CA VAL A 137 4.47 21.61 2.92
C VAL A 137 5.70 22.42 2.47
N SER A 138 5.95 23.59 3.04
CA SER A 138 7.14 24.41 2.73
C SER A 138 8.45 23.77 3.18
N LEU A 139 8.43 22.74 4.03
CA LEU A 139 9.64 21.95 4.32
C LEU A 139 10.13 21.16 3.08
N LEU A 140 9.25 20.94 2.10
CA LEU A 140 9.52 20.10 0.94
C LEU A 140 9.80 20.91 -0.34
N SER A 141 9.43 22.20 -0.37
CA SER A 141 9.59 23.06 -1.54
C SER A 141 9.51 24.54 -1.19
N ASP A 142 10.26 25.34 -1.94
CA ASP A 142 10.22 26.80 -1.89
C ASP A 142 9.29 27.42 -2.96
N ASP A 143 8.68 26.60 -3.84
CA ASP A 143 7.77 27.11 -4.87
C ASP A 143 6.42 27.51 -4.25
N PRO A 144 6.06 28.81 -4.24
CA PRO A 144 4.91 29.29 -3.50
C PRO A 144 3.57 28.76 -4.05
N VAL A 145 3.51 28.45 -5.35
CA VAL A 145 2.29 27.96 -5.99
C VAL A 145 2.07 26.49 -5.65
N ALA A 146 3.10 25.66 -5.78
CA ALA A 146 3.04 24.25 -5.38
C ALA A 146 2.80 24.09 -3.87
N VAL A 147 3.44 24.94 -3.05
CA VAL A 147 3.21 24.97 -1.60
C VAL A 147 1.77 25.37 -1.29
N GLY A 148 1.23 26.40 -1.95
CA GLY A 148 -0.18 26.79 -1.80
C GLY A 148 -1.13 25.63 -2.08
N TYR A 149 -0.99 24.98 -3.24
CA TYR A 149 -1.80 23.81 -3.58
C TYR A 149 -1.66 22.66 -2.59
N GLY A 150 -0.44 22.36 -2.15
CA GLY A 150 -0.20 21.32 -1.16
C GLY A 150 -0.81 21.64 0.20
N ALA A 151 -0.74 22.90 0.63
CA ALA A 151 -1.28 23.36 1.91
C ALA A 151 -2.81 23.32 1.92
N ASP A 152 -3.46 23.82 0.85
CA ASP A 152 -4.92 23.78 0.72
C ASP A 152 -5.44 22.34 0.68
N TYR A 153 -4.76 21.47 -0.07
CA TYR A 153 -5.07 20.05 -0.12
C TYR A 153 -4.91 19.38 1.26
N LEU A 154 -3.77 19.59 1.94
CA LEU A 154 -3.46 18.97 3.23
C LEU A 154 -4.41 19.46 4.33
N ARG A 155 -4.76 20.76 4.33
CA ARG A 155 -5.71 21.34 5.29
C ARG A 155 -7.04 20.64 5.22
N VAL A 156 -7.64 20.52 4.02
CA VAL A 156 -8.94 19.85 3.87
C VAL A 156 -8.83 18.35 4.14
N LEU A 157 -7.76 17.71 3.67
CA LEU A 157 -7.51 16.30 3.92
C LEU A 157 -7.34 15.97 5.40
N ALA A 158 -6.90 16.92 6.23
CA ALA A 158 -6.83 16.76 7.69
C ALA A 158 -8.15 16.27 8.27
N LEU A 159 -9.29 16.75 7.76
CA LEU A 159 -10.62 16.33 8.21
C LEU A 159 -10.91 14.85 7.90
N ALA A 160 -10.23 14.24 6.94
CA ALA A 160 -10.37 12.83 6.61
C ALA A 160 -9.59 11.90 7.57
N VAL A 161 -8.57 12.42 8.26
CA VAL A 161 -7.66 11.64 9.13
C VAL A 161 -8.39 10.75 10.15
N PRO A 162 -9.33 11.24 10.98
CA PRO A 162 -10.00 10.39 11.97
C PRO A 162 -10.83 9.29 11.30
N PHE A 163 -11.58 9.62 10.25
CA PHE A 163 -12.40 8.67 9.50
C PHE A 163 -11.56 7.61 8.79
N ALA A 164 -10.44 8.01 8.18
CA ALA A 164 -9.55 7.10 7.47
C ALA A 164 -8.95 6.03 8.40
N ILE A 165 -8.58 6.40 9.63
CA ILE A 165 -8.05 5.42 10.58
C ILE A 165 -9.17 4.54 11.15
N VAL A 166 -10.34 5.11 11.49
CA VAL A 166 -11.51 4.32 11.95
C VAL A 166 -11.97 3.33 10.87
N ASN A 167 -11.94 3.72 9.60
CA ASN A 167 -12.22 2.81 8.47
C ASN A 167 -11.27 1.60 8.44
N GLN A 168 -10.02 1.79 8.85
CA GLN A 168 -9.05 0.71 8.96
C GLN A 168 -9.40 -0.22 10.10
N ILE A 169 -9.85 0.31 11.25
CA ILE A 169 -10.32 -0.48 12.39
C ILE A 169 -11.57 -1.29 12.03
N GLY A 170 -12.63 -0.64 11.53
CA GLY A 170 -13.86 -1.34 11.14
C GLY A 170 -13.60 -2.46 10.14
N SER A 171 -12.70 -2.21 9.17
CA SER A 171 -12.26 -3.25 8.23
C SER A 171 -11.53 -4.42 8.89
N ARG A 172 -10.75 -4.18 9.95
CA ARG A 172 -9.96 -5.22 10.62
C ARG A 172 -10.73 -6.00 11.66
N VAL A 173 -11.76 -5.41 12.25
CA VAL A 173 -12.71 -6.12 13.12
C VAL A 173 -13.39 -7.23 12.32
N LEU A 174 -13.97 -6.90 11.15
CA LEU A 174 -14.67 -7.88 10.32
C LEU A 174 -13.74 -8.97 9.77
N ILE A 175 -12.54 -8.60 9.29
CA ILE A 175 -11.55 -9.59 8.88
C ILE A 175 -11.12 -10.47 10.07
N GLY A 176 -11.06 -9.90 11.27
CA GLY A 176 -10.68 -10.62 12.49
C GLY A 176 -11.65 -11.74 12.85
N VAL A 177 -12.92 -11.61 12.45
CA VAL A 177 -13.98 -12.62 12.62
C VAL A 177 -14.29 -13.39 11.33
N ASP A 178 -13.29 -13.50 10.45
CA ASP A 178 -13.34 -14.23 9.17
C ASP A 178 -14.33 -13.69 8.12
N ASP A 179 -14.74 -12.41 8.24
CA ASP A 179 -15.51 -11.71 7.20
C ASP A 179 -14.64 -10.71 6.44
N ALA A 180 -14.06 -11.16 5.33
CA ALA A 180 -13.35 -10.32 4.38
C ALA A 180 -14.27 -9.68 3.32
N TRP A 181 -15.50 -10.17 3.15
CA TRP A 181 -16.42 -9.74 2.09
C TRP A 181 -17.02 -8.37 2.38
N THR A 182 -17.62 -8.21 3.55
CA THR A 182 -18.25 -6.96 3.98
C THR A 182 -17.29 -5.76 3.89
N PRO A 183 -16.07 -5.80 4.47
CA PRO A 183 -15.16 -4.66 4.38
C PRO A 183 -14.64 -4.40 2.96
N MET A 184 -14.55 -5.43 2.12
CA MET A 184 -14.22 -5.24 0.70
C MET A 184 -15.31 -4.46 -0.01
N VAL A 185 -16.59 -4.84 0.14
CA VAL A 185 -17.72 -4.16 -0.51
C VAL A 185 -17.84 -2.72 -0.05
N VAL A 186 -17.85 -2.47 1.26
CA VAL A 186 -17.98 -1.12 1.84
C VAL A 186 -16.86 -0.20 1.34
N ARG A 187 -15.61 -0.68 1.32
CA ARG A 187 -14.46 0.15 0.91
C ARG A 187 -14.38 0.36 -0.59
N SER A 188 -14.75 -0.64 -1.39
CA SER A 188 -14.84 -0.50 -2.85
C SER A 188 -15.93 0.49 -3.25
N ALA A 189 -17.09 0.44 -2.58
CA ALA A 189 -18.15 1.43 -2.76
C ALA A 189 -17.67 2.84 -2.38
N GLY A 190 -16.98 2.98 -1.23
CA GLY A 190 -16.38 4.24 -0.82
C GLY A 190 -15.37 4.80 -1.82
N ALA A 191 -14.53 3.95 -2.40
CA ALA A 191 -13.59 4.30 -3.46
C ALA A 191 -14.31 4.79 -4.74
N ALA A 192 -15.35 4.08 -5.18
CA ALA A 192 -16.13 4.51 -6.34
C ALA A 192 -16.83 5.86 -6.09
N THR A 193 -17.40 6.03 -4.89
CA THR A 193 -17.99 7.30 -4.45
C THR A 193 -16.95 8.41 -4.40
N ASN A 194 -15.73 8.13 -3.94
CA ASN A 194 -14.64 9.10 -3.93
C ASN A 194 -14.31 9.59 -5.34
N VAL A 195 -14.14 8.68 -6.30
CA VAL A 195 -13.87 9.05 -7.70
C VAL A 195 -15.02 9.87 -8.30
N ALA A 196 -16.27 9.49 -8.03
CA ALA A 196 -17.44 10.22 -8.51
C ALA A 196 -17.52 11.64 -7.90
N LEU A 197 -17.30 11.76 -6.59
CA LEU A 197 -17.27 13.05 -5.89
C LEU A 197 -16.11 13.93 -6.36
N ASN A 198 -14.93 13.36 -6.57
CA ASN A 198 -13.78 14.07 -7.12
C ASN A 198 -14.11 14.63 -8.50
N ALA A 199 -14.74 13.84 -9.38
CA ALA A 199 -15.15 14.32 -10.70
C ALA A 199 -16.12 15.52 -10.59
N VAL A 200 -17.12 15.44 -9.70
CA VAL A 200 -18.08 16.55 -9.49
C VAL A 200 -17.38 17.78 -8.90
N PHE A 201 -16.62 17.61 -7.82
CA PHE A 201 -16.01 18.74 -7.11
C PHE A 201 -14.91 19.41 -7.94
N ILE A 202 -14.15 18.66 -8.73
CA ILE A 202 -13.09 19.19 -9.56
C ILE A 202 -13.66 19.83 -10.84
N PHE A 203 -14.50 19.12 -11.61
CA PHE A 203 -14.89 19.59 -12.95
C PHE A 203 -16.22 20.36 -12.99
N VAL A 204 -17.12 20.14 -12.03
CA VAL A 204 -18.44 20.81 -12.00
C VAL A 204 -18.42 22.01 -11.05
N LEU A 205 -17.78 21.87 -9.89
CA LEU A 205 -17.71 22.93 -8.88
C LEU A 205 -16.42 23.74 -8.93
N ASP A 206 -15.48 23.39 -9.82
CA ASP A 206 -14.19 24.07 -10.03
C ASP A 206 -13.36 24.26 -8.74
N MET A 207 -13.40 23.26 -7.85
CA MET A 207 -12.72 23.33 -6.55
C MET A 207 -11.25 22.90 -6.59
N GLY A 208 -10.71 22.54 -7.77
CA GLY A 208 -9.30 22.15 -7.96
C GLY A 208 -8.81 21.10 -6.95
N VAL A 209 -7.64 21.35 -6.33
CA VAL A 209 -7.06 20.45 -5.31
C VAL A 209 -7.94 20.30 -4.06
N VAL A 210 -8.67 21.35 -3.67
CA VAL A 210 -9.59 21.31 -2.54
C VAL A 210 -10.74 20.36 -2.83
N GLY A 211 -11.22 20.31 -4.09
CA GLY A 211 -12.23 19.35 -4.53
C GLY A 211 -11.79 17.90 -4.35
N ALA A 212 -10.55 17.56 -4.73
CA ALA A 212 -9.99 16.22 -4.54
C ALA A 212 -9.87 15.82 -3.05
N ALA A 213 -9.44 16.76 -2.20
CA ALA A 213 -9.38 16.54 -0.76
C ALA A 213 -10.78 16.38 -0.15
N ALA A 214 -11.74 17.23 -0.53
CA ALA A 214 -13.11 17.20 -0.04
C ALA A 214 -13.83 15.90 -0.42
N GLY A 215 -13.66 15.41 -1.66
CA GLY A 215 -14.22 14.11 -2.06
C GLY A 215 -13.63 12.95 -1.26
N SER A 216 -12.36 13.06 -0.85
CA SER A 216 -11.70 12.08 0.04
C SER A 216 -12.25 12.11 1.46
N VAL A 217 -12.55 13.31 2.00
CA VAL A 217 -13.20 13.48 3.30
C VAL A 217 -14.59 12.86 3.27
N VAL A 218 -15.44 13.27 2.32
CA VAL A 218 -16.84 12.81 2.25
C VAL A 218 -16.90 11.30 2.04
N ALA A 219 -16.10 10.74 1.14
CA ALA A 219 -16.05 9.29 0.96
C ALA A 219 -15.58 8.55 2.22
N SER A 220 -14.58 9.08 2.93
CA SER A 220 -14.10 8.49 4.18
C SER A 220 -15.18 8.52 5.27
N VAL A 221 -15.92 9.62 5.39
CA VAL A 221 -17.06 9.75 6.31
C VAL A 221 -18.14 8.73 5.97
N LEU A 222 -18.55 8.61 4.71
CA LEU A 222 -19.57 7.65 4.29
C LEU A 222 -19.18 6.21 4.60
N VAL A 223 -17.92 5.84 4.36
CA VAL A 223 -17.38 4.51 4.72
C VAL A 223 -17.39 4.31 6.23
N THR A 224 -17.03 5.33 7.02
CA THR A 224 -17.05 5.23 8.49
C THR A 224 -18.47 5.05 8.99
N VAL A 225 -19.42 5.85 8.48
CA VAL A 225 -20.84 5.73 8.82
C VAL A 225 -21.34 4.33 8.48
N ALA A 226 -20.99 3.77 7.32
CA ALA A 226 -21.36 2.41 6.97
C ALA A 226 -20.82 1.39 7.98
N PHE A 227 -19.54 1.45 8.36
CA PHE A 227 -18.99 0.54 9.37
C PHE A 227 -19.66 0.71 10.74
N VAL A 228 -19.85 1.95 11.20
CA VAL A 228 -20.47 2.24 12.51
C VAL A 228 -21.92 1.74 12.53
N VAL A 229 -22.71 2.06 11.50
CA VAL A 229 -24.10 1.59 11.40
C VAL A 229 -24.16 0.08 11.30
N GLY A 230 -23.30 -0.55 10.51
CA GLY A 230 -23.25 -2.01 10.39
C GLY A 230 -22.91 -2.71 11.70
N LEU A 231 -21.89 -2.22 12.42
CA LEU A 231 -21.49 -2.75 13.72
C LEU A 231 -22.53 -2.49 14.81
N VAL A 232 -23.26 -1.37 14.79
CA VAL A 232 -24.29 -1.08 15.81
C VAL A 232 -25.60 -1.81 15.52
N ALA A 233 -26.05 -1.80 14.27
CA ALA A 233 -27.34 -2.38 13.87
C ALA A 233 -27.27 -3.88 13.57
N GLY A 234 -26.07 -4.47 13.52
CA GLY A 234 -25.84 -5.88 13.16
C GLY A 234 -26.17 -6.21 11.71
N ARG A 235 -26.43 -5.21 10.86
CA ARG A 235 -26.70 -5.39 9.43
C ARG A 235 -26.51 -4.09 8.66
N LEU A 236 -26.13 -4.20 7.39
CA LEU A 236 -26.19 -3.12 6.41
C LEU A 236 -27.14 -3.46 5.27
N PRO A 237 -27.96 -2.50 4.80
CA PRO A 237 -28.71 -2.65 3.57
C PRO A 237 -27.79 -3.08 2.41
N PHE A 238 -28.26 -4.00 1.58
CA PHE A 238 -27.58 -4.54 0.39
C PHE A 238 -26.30 -5.37 0.63
N ILE A 239 -25.74 -5.36 1.84
CA ILE A 239 -24.53 -6.13 2.18
C ILE A 239 -24.89 -7.37 3.01
N GLY A 240 -25.76 -7.22 4.00
CA GLY A 240 -26.23 -8.32 4.84
C GLY A 240 -25.93 -8.13 6.32
N ALA A 241 -25.94 -9.24 7.06
CA ALA A 241 -25.68 -9.27 8.50
C ALA A 241 -24.21 -8.99 8.80
N PHE A 242 -23.96 -8.33 9.92
CA PHE A 242 -22.62 -8.17 10.47
C PHE A 242 -22.38 -9.29 11.48
N PRO A 243 -21.23 -9.98 11.40
CA PRO A 243 -20.89 -11.07 12.32
C PRO A 243 -20.64 -10.61 13.75
N VAL A 244 -20.47 -9.30 13.97
CA VAL A 244 -20.21 -8.68 15.27
C VAL A 244 -21.11 -7.47 15.44
N THR A 245 -21.69 -7.34 16.63
CA THR A 245 -22.43 -6.15 17.05
C THR A 245 -21.73 -5.41 18.18
N VAL A 246 -21.95 -4.10 18.26
CA VAL A 246 -21.40 -3.22 19.30
C VAL A 246 -22.50 -2.36 19.89
N ASP A 247 -22.66 -2.38 21.21
CA ASP A 247 -23.44 -1.41 21.97
C ASP A 247 -22.62 -0.12 22.12
N PRO A 248 -23.05 0.99 21.47
CA PRO A 248 -22.34 2.26 21.52
C PRO A 248 -22.45 2.96 22.88
N THR A 249 -23.29 2.48 23.81
CA THR A 249 -23.52 3.13 25.11
C THR A 249 -22.63 2.60 26.23
N ALA A 250 -22.00 1.44 26.03
CA ALA A 250 -21.17 0.80 27.02
C ALA A 250 -19.71 1.30 27.00
N ARG A 251 -18.90 0.82 27.94
CA ARG A 251 -17.60 1.42 28.28
C ARG A 251 -16.55 1.21 27.17
N TYR A 252 -15.92 2.30 26.73
CA TYR A 252 -14.86 2.28 25.71
C TYR A 252 -13.44 2.12 26.28
N VAL A 253 -13.23 2.48 27.54
CA VAL A 253 -11.88 2.52 28.14
C VAL A 253 -11.57 1.19 28.83
N ASP A 254 -10.69 0.42 28.22
CA ASP A 254 -10.04 -0.76 28.79
C ASP A 254 -8.51 -0.58 28.70
N ARG A 255 -7.86 -0.57 29.87
CA ARG A 255 -6.42 -0.30 29.98
C ARG A 255 -5.58 -1.47 29.45
N GLU A 256 -6.05 -2.69 29.64
CA GLU A 256 -5.35 -3.89 29.18
C GLU A 256 -5.37 -3.92 27.66
N VAL A 257 -6.56 -3.76 27.07
CA VAL A 257 -6.73 -3.67 25.62
C VAL A 257 -5.89 -2.53 25.02
N PHE A 258 -5.84 -1.35 25.65
CA PHE A 258 -5.00 -0.25 25.16
C PHE A 258 -3.51 -0.61 25.15
N THR A 259 -3.05 -1.29 26.21
CA THR A 259 -1.65 -1.71 26.34
C THR A 259 -1.30 -2.73 25.26
N ASP A 260 -2.19 -3.69 25.01
CA ASP A 260 -2.02 -4.71 23.97
C ASP A 260 -2.06 -4.12 22.56
N LEU A 261 -3.00 -3.20 22.30
CA LEU A 261 -3.08 -2.50 21.02
C LEU A 261 -1.79 -1.74 20.71
N LEU A 262 -1.21 -1.06 21.71
CA LEU A 262 0.04 -0.31 21.55
C LEU A 262 1.25 -1.24 21.43
N SER A 263 1.32 -2.32 22.22
CA SER A 263 2.45 -3.27 22.19
C SER A 263 2.54 -4.00 20.85
N ILE A 264 1.40 -4.36 20.26
CA ILE A 264 1.31 -5.00 18.93
C ILE A 264 1.47 -3.95 17.82
N GLY A 265 0.83 -2.78 17.97
CA GLY A 265 0.74 -1.77 16.94
C GLY A 265 2.04 -0.99 16.70
N LEU A 266 2.75 -0.57 17.76
CA LEU A 266 3.94 0.28 17.64
C LEU A 266 5.06 -0.35 16.80
N PRO A 267 5.40 -1.65 16.94
CA PRO A 267 6.37 -2.30 16.05
C PRO A 267 5.95 -2.27 14.57
N VAL A 268 4.65 -2.38 14.29
CA VAL A 268 4.11 -2.31 12.92
C VAL A 268 4.19 -0.89 12.36
N VAL A 269 3.91 0.12 13.17
CA VAL A 269 4.16 1.53 12.81
C VAL A 269 5.64 1.73 12.49
N GLY A 270 6.55 1.31 13.37
CA GLY A 270 8.00 1.44 13.17
C GLY A 270 8.47 0.81 11.85
N ARG A 271 8.02 -0.42 11.54
CA ARG A 271 8.35 -1.10 10.28
C ARG A 271 7.80 -0.39 9.04
N SER A 272 6.57 0.10 9.11
CA SER A 272 5.93 0.77 7.96
C SER A 272 6.44 2.20 7.76
N SER A 273 6.87 2.88 8.83
CA SER A 273 7.37 4.26 8.80
C SER A 273 8.66 4.44 8.03
N VAL A 274 9.52 3.40 7.89
CA VAL A 274 10.76 3.49 7.10
C VAL A 274 10.51 4.07 5.71
N TRP A 275 9.45 3.61 5.04
CA TRP A 275 9.12 4.09 3.71
C TRP A 275 8.46 5.47 3.69
N THR A 276 7.61 5.74 4.68
CA THR A 276 6.97 7.05 4.81
C THR A 276 8.00 8.14 5.10
N VAL A 277 8.90 7.90 6.04
CA VAL A 277 9.96 8.85 6.45
C VAL A 277 10.94 9.08 5.32
N ALA A 278 11.37 8.04 4.61
CA ALA A 278 12.32 8.19 3.51
C ALA A 278 11.78 8.99 2.32
N ARG A 279 10.46 9.16 2.19
CA ARG A 279 9.86 10.01 1.14
C ARG A 279 10.10 11.49 1.35
N PHE A 280 10.25 11.96 2.60
CA PHE A 280 10.51 13.36 2.91
C PHE A 280 11.81 13.87 2.26
N PRO A 281 13.00 13.32 2.57
CA PRO A 281 14.25 13.79 1.96
C PRO A 281 14.28 13.60 0.44
N ILE A 282 13.67 12.53 -0.09
CA ILE A 282 13.56 12.36 -1.55
C ILE A 282 12.78 13.51 -2.17
N LEU A 283 11.61 13.87 -1.61
CA LEU A 283 10.81 14.96 -2.15
C LEU A 283 11.45 16.33 -1.94
N ILE A 284 12.20 16.54 -0.86
CA ILE A 284 13.01 17.75 -0.68
C ILE A 284 14.00 17.89 -1.83
N PHE A 285 14.81 16.85 -2.09
CA PHE A 285 15.82 16.90 -3.14
C PHE A 285 15.22 17.00 -4.55
N VAL A 286 14.11 16.30 -4.83
CA VAL A 286 13.38 16.47 -6.08
C VAL A 286 12.77 17.87 -6.19
N GLY A 287 12.31 18.45 -5.07
CA GLY A 287 11.77 19.80 -4.97
C GLY A 287 12.77 20.88 -5.38
N LEU A 288 14.04 20.69 -5.02
CA LEU A 288 15.14 21.59 -5.44
C LEU A 288 15.39 21.58 -6.96
N LEU A 289 14.93 20.55 -7.68
CA LEU A 289 15.03 20.45 -9.14
C LEU A 289 13.85 21.14 -9.86
N GLY A 290 12.90 21.67 -9.10
CA GLY A 290 11.75 22.44 -9.61
C GLY A 290 10.43 21.66 -9.61
N PRO A 291 9.29 22.39 -9.57
CA PRO A 291 7.97 21.79 -9.40
C PRO A 291 7.55 20.87 -10.56
N ASN A 292 7.99 21.13 -11.79
CA ASN A 292 7.72 20.24 -12.94
C ASN A 292 8.38 18.87 -12.77
N VAL A 293 9.58 18.81 -12.17
CA VAL A 293 10.28 17.55 -11.86
C VAL A 293 9.56 16.81 -10.73
N VAL A 294 9.05 17.53 -9.73
CA VAL A 294 8.23 16.94 -8.66
C VAL A 294 6.94 16.35 -9.23
N ALA A 295 6.24 17.08 -10.10
CA ALA A 295 5.03 16.58 -10.76
C ALA A 295 5.33 15.30 -11.54
N ALA A 296 6.42 15.28 -12.32
CA ALA A 296 6.90 14.11 -13.04
C ALA A 296 7.22 12.93 -12.10
N TYR A 297 7.91 13.18 -10.99
CA TYR A 297 8.21 12.19 -9.97
C TYR A 297 6.92 11.63 -9.35
N VAL A 298 5.94 12.48 -9.03
CA VAL A 298 4.65 12.04 -8.48
C VAL A 298 3.89 11.17 -9.49
N ILE A 299 3.77 11.60 -10.75
CA ILE A 299 3.11 10.83 -11.83
C ILE A 299 3.76 9.45 -11.97
N SER A 300 5.08 9.40 -12.13
CA SER A 300 5.82 8.14 -12.25
C SER A 300 5.66 7.24 -11.02
N ARG A 301 5.58 7.79 -9.80
CA ARG A 301 5.30 7.00 -8.58
C ARG A 301 3.87 6.47 -8.52
N ARG A 302 2.87 7.15 -9.09
CA ARG A 302 1.51 6.61 -9.23
C ARG A 302 1.49 5.42 -10.20
N ILE A 303 2.18 5.55 -11.34
CA ILE A 303 2.33 4.50 -12.33
C ILE A 303 3.08 3.30 -11.74
N TRP A 304 4.20 3.53 -11.03
CA TRP A 304 4.91 2.50 -10.27
C TRP A 304 3.99 1.77 -9.29
N GLY A 305 3.16 2.51 -8.54
CA GLY A 305 2.21 1.93 -7.59
C GLY A 305 1.26 0.93 -8.25
N LEU A 306 0.76 1.25 -9.45
CA LEU A 306 -0.10 0.37 -10.23
C LEU A 306 0.66 -0.86 -10.75
N MET A 307 1.87 -0.67 -11.29
CA MET A 307 2.74 -1.76 -11.74
C MET A 307 3.14 -2.71 -10.60
N ASN A 308 3.24 -2.21 -9.37
CA ASN A 308 3.64 -3.01 -8.20
C ASN A 308 2.48 -3.81 -7.56
N THR A 309 1.26 -3.70 -8.09
CA THR A 309 0.10 -4.44 -7.56
C THR A 309 0.23 -5.97 -7.61
N PRO A 310 0.89 -6.60 -8.62
CA PRO A 310 1.03 -8.05 -8.65
C PRO A 310 1.83 -8.60 -7.46
N GLY A 311 2.77 -7.83 -6.91
CA GLY A 311 3.59 -8.25 -5.77
C GLY A 311 2.80 -8.46 -4.50
N TRP A 312 1.67 -7.76 -4.32
CA TRP A 312 0.78 -7.99 -3.18
C TRP A 312 0.06 -9.33 -3.27
N GLY A 313 -0.30 -9.75 -4.49
CA GLY A 313 -0.94 -11.05 -4.72
C GLY A 313 0.05 -12.19 -4.65
N PHE A 314 1.18 -12.09 -5.35
CA PHE A 314 2.21 -13.12 -5.31
C PHE A 314 2.89 -13.24 -3.96
N GLY A 315 3.10 -12.14 -3.23
CA GLY A 315 3.60 -12.18 -1.86
C GLY A 315 2.66 -12.96 -0.93
N LEU A 316 1.33 -12.76 -1.07
CA LEU A 316 0.33 -13.53 -0.32
C LEU A 316 0.34 -15.02 -0.72
N ALA A 317 0.36 -15.30 -2.02
CA ALA A 317 0.41 -16.67 -2.53
C ALA A 317 1.68 -17.40 -2.06
N ALA A 318 2.85 -16.74 -2.16
CA ALA A 318 4.12 -17.25 -1.63
C ALA A 318 4.03 -17.51 -0.14
N SER A 319 3.51 -16.56 0.63
CA SER A 319 3.40 -16.72 2.08
C SER A 319 2.53 -17.93 2.47
N SER A 320 1.39 -18.10 1.80
CA SER A 320 0.49 -19.23 2.04
C SER A 320 1.07 -20.58 1.58
N LEU A 321 1.57 -20.68 0.34
CA LEU A 321 2.07 -21.93 -0.24
C LEU A 321 3.34 -22.42 0.46
N VAL A 322 4.28 -21.50 0.73
CA VAL A 322 5.51 -21.81 1.47
C VAL A 322 5.18 -22.15 2.92
N GLY A 323 4.29 -21.40 3.58
CA GLY A 323 3.85 -21.68 4.94
C GLY A 323 3.20 -23.05 5.09
N ARG A 324 2.31 -23.44 4.16
CA ARG A 324 1.69 -24.77 4.14
C ARG A 324 2.73 -25.89 3.98
N ALA A 325 3.68 -25.74 3.05
CA ALA A 325 4.73 -26.73 2.83
C ALA A 325 5.64 -26.88 4.06
N LEU A 326 6.02 -25.77 4.71
CA LEU A 326 6.82 -25.80 5.93
C LEU A 326 6.08 -26.39 7.13
N GLY A 327 4.77 -26.14 7.25
CA GLY A 327 3.92 -26.74 8.26
C GLY A 327 3.76 -28.25 8.09
N ALA A 328 3.92 -28.76 6.86
CA ALA A 328 3.95 -30.18 6.53
C ALA A 328 5.37 -30.80 6.57
N ASP A 329 6.36 -30.08 7.11
CA ASP A 329 7.78 -30.46 7.15
C ASP A 329 8.43 -30.70 5.75
N ASP A 330 7.82 -30.17 4.69
CA ASP A 330 8.30 -30.29 3.32
C ASP A 330 9.11 -29.04 2.92
N GLU A 331 10.31 -28.93 3.50
CA GLU A 331 11.25 -27.84 3.24
C GLU A 331 11.68 -27.76 1.76
N THR A 332 11.70 -28.90 1.04
CA THR A 332 12.06 -28.97 -0.37
C THR A 332 10.99 -28.32 -1.25
N ASN A 333 9.72 -28.66 -1.04
CA ASN A 333 8.64 -28.00 -1.76
C ASN A 333 8.47 -26.54 -1.34
N ALA A 334 8.70 -26.20 -0.06
CA ALA A 334 8.69 -24.81 0.39
C ALA A 334 9.70 -23.95 -0.38
N GLU A 335 10.94 -24.44 -0.54
CA GLU A 335 11.96 -23.74 -1.33
C GLU A 335 11.60 -23.65 -2.81
N ALA A 336 11.04 -24.72 -3.37
CA ALA A 336 10.58 -24.74 -4.76
C ALA A 336 9.43 -23.74 -4.98
N TYR A 337 8.44 -23.67 -4.09
CA TYR A 337 7.37 -22.65 -4.14
C TYR A 337 7.94 -21.23 -4.10
N GLY A 338 8.83 -20.93 -3.16
CA GLY A 338 9.44 -19.61 -3.06
C GLY A 338 10.18 -19.19 -4.34
N ARG A 339 10.96 -20.11 -4.92
CA ARG A 339 11.70 -19.87 -6.17
C ARG A 339 10.78 -19.70 -7.38
N GLU A 340 9.87 -20.64 -7.58
CA GLU A 340 8.98 -20.67 -8.74
C GLU A 340 8.00 -19.48 -8.75
N ILE A 341 7.43 -19.13 -7.60
CA ILE A 341 6.57 -17.94 -7.47
C ILE A 341 7.38 -16.66 -7.71
N THR A 342 8.66 -16.63 -7.33
CA THR A 342 9.54 -15.50 -7.65
C THR A 342 9.74 -15.34 -9.15
N TYR A 343 10.01 -16.43 -9.89
CA TYR A 343 10.09 -16.38 -11.36
C TYR A 343 8.77 -15.91 -11.99
N PHE A 344 7.66 -16.39 -11.48
CA PHE A 344 6.33 -15.99 -11.94
C PHE A 344 6.04 -14.51 -11.68
N THR A 345 6.42 -14.01 -10.50
CA THR A 345 6.33 -12.59 -10.14
C THR A 345 7.16 -11.74 -11.10
N VAL A 346 8.43 -12.09 -11.31
CA VAL A 346 9.34 -11.37 -12.21
C VAL A 346 8.82 -11.35 -13.65
N ALA A 347 8.32 -12.47 -14.17
CA ALA A 347 7.73 -12.52 -15.51
C ALA A 347 6.51 -11.63 -15.66
N THR A 348 5.64 -11.61 -14.64
CA THR A 348 4.45 -10.75 -14.60
C THR A 348 4.84 -9.27 -14.55
N TYR A 349 5.84 -8.94 -13.73
CA TYR A 349 6.38 -7.58 -13.61
C TYR A 349 7.06 -7.12 -14.89
N LEU A 350 7.82 -8.01 -15.55
CA LEU A 350 8.45 -7.72 -16.84
C LEU A 350 7.40 -7.44 -17.91
N LEU A 351 6.33 -8.25 -17.99
CA LEU A 351 5.23 -8.00 -18.92
C LEU A 351 4.56 -6.65 -18.64
N ALA A 352 4.26 -6.35 -17.37
CA ALA A 352 3.68 -5.06 -16.98
C ALA A 352 4.60 -3.89 -17.35
N ALA A 353 5.90 -4.01 -17.09
CA ALA A 353 6.92 -3.01 -17.43
C ALA A 353 7.01 -2.79 -18.94
N LEU A 354 7.00 -3.86 -19.75
CA LEU A 354 7.04 -3.75 -21.21
C LEU A 354 5.78 -3.06 -21.76
N LEU A 355 4.61 -3.38 -21.23
CA LEU A 355 3.36 -2.72 -21.62
C LEU A 355 3.37 -1.24 -21.24
N VAL A 356 3.76 -0.90 -20.01
CA VAL A 356 3.82 0.49 -19.56
C VAL A 356 4.88 1.28 -20.32
N ALA A 357 6.05 0.70 -20.59
CA ALA A 357 7.09 1.33 -21.40
C ALA A 357 6.60 1.61 -22.83
N ALA A 358 5.92 0.65 -23.47
CA ALA A 358 5.38 0.82 -24.82
C ALA A 358 4.35 1.96 -24.91
N PHE A 359 3.59 2.20 -23.84
CA PHE A 359 2.57 3.24 -23.76
C PHE A 359 2.95 4.39 -22.80
N ALA A 360 4.23 4.60 -22.52
CA ALA A 360 4.67 5.51 -21.46
C ALA A 360 4.16 6.94 -21.66
N ARG A 361 4.32 7.50 -22.87
CA ARG A 361 3.85 8.86 -23.19
C ARG A 361 2.32 8.96 -23.15
N PRO A 362 1.53 8.09 -23.81
CA PRO A 362 0.08 8.09 -23.67
C PRO A 362 -0.39 8.01 -22.21
N ILE A 363 0.23 7.16 -21.39
CA ILE A 363 -0.11 7.02 -19.97
C ILE A 363 0.18 8.33 -19.21
N VAL A 364 1.33 8.95 -19.43
CA VAL A 364 1.68 10.24 -18.80
C VAL A 364 0.70 11.34 -19.19
N LEU A 365 0.26 11.38 -20.46
CA LEU A 365 -0.71 12.38 -20.94
C LEU A 365 -2.11 12.23 -20.32
N LEU A 366 -2.42 11.09 -19.67
CA LEU A 366 -3.65 10.99 -18.87
C LEU A 366 -3.61 11.87 -17.62
N PHE A 367 -2.41 12.24 -17.14
CA PHE A 367 -2.24 13.05 -15.94
C PHE A 367 -2.09 14.55 -16.22
N VAL A 368 -1.83 14.95 -17.46
CA VAL A 368 -1.50 16.33 -17.79
C VAL A 368 -2.36 16.79 -18.95
N GLY A 369 -3.19 17.82 -18.71
CA GLY A 369 -4.12 18.33 -19.72
C GLY A 369 -3.43 19.00 -20.91
N ASP A 370 -2.24 19.56 -20.70
CA ASP A 370 -1.41 20.17 -21.75
C ASP A 370 -0.25 19.23 -22.16
N PRO A 371 -0.27 18.66 -23.38
CA PRO A 371 0.79 17.80 -23.88
C PRO A 371 2.14 18.49 -24.09
N THR A 372 2.19 19.82 -24.05
CA THR A 372 3.40 20.63 -24.20
C THR A 372 4.06 21.01 -22.88
N SER A 373 3.43 20.64 -21.76
CA SER A 373 3.99 20.82 -20.42
C SER A 373 5.38 20.22 -20.27
N GLU A 374 6.29 20.99 -19.67
CA GLU A 374 7.68 20.58 -19.39
C GLU A 374 7.77 19.33 -18.49
N ALA A 375 6.73 19.04 -17.72
CA ALA A 375 6.69 17.85 -16.86
C ALA A 375 6.54 16.55 -17.66
N VAL A 376 5.98 16.60 -18.88
CA VAL A 376 5.68 15.41 -19.69
C VAL A 376 6.94 14.62 -20.09
N PRO A 377 7.97 15.21 -20.73
CA PRO A 377 9.17 14.45 -21.09
C PRO A 377 9.89 13.88 -19.86
N VAL A 378 9.99 14.67 -18.78
CA VAL A 378 10.62 14.22 -17.52
C VAL A 378 9.85 13.06 -16.89
N ALA A 379 8.51 13.11 -16.91
CA ALA A 379 7.67 12.03 -16.40
C ALA A 379 7.84 10.75 -17.22
N VAL A 380 7.96 10.86 -18.55
CA VAL A 380 8.20 9.71 -19.44
C VAL A 380 9.54 9.05 -19.12
N ASP A 381 10.61 9.83 -18.91
CA ASP A 381 11.92 9.31 -18.54
C ASP A 381 11.89 8.59 -17.18
N PHE A 382 11.21 9.17 -16.18
CA PHE A 382 11.01 8.52 -14.89
C PHE A 382 10.12 7.27 -14.98
N VAL A 383 9.16 7.22 -15.90
CA VAL A 383 8.37 6.01 -16.18
C VAL A 383 9.25 4.91 -16.76
N TYR A 384 10.19 5.21 -17.66
CA TYR A 384 11.15 4.21 -18.13
C TYR A 384 12.05 3.71 -17.00
N ALA A 385 12.59 4.62 -16.17
CA ALA A 385 13.36 4.24 -14.99
C ALA A 385 12.55 3.34 -14.04
N ALA A 386 11.28 3.67 -13.81
CA ALA A 386 10.33 2.87 -13.05
C ALA A 386 10.11 1.48 -13.69
N CYS A 387 9.97 1.38 -15.00
CA CYS A 387 9.80 0.10 -15.71
C CYS A 387 11.04 -0.80 -15.56
N VAL A 388 12.24 -0.25 -15.56
CA VAL A 388 13.46 -1.04 -15.32
C VAL A 388 13.55 -1.48 -13.86
N ALA A 389 13.29 -0.56 -12.92
CA ALA A 389 13.43 -0.83 -11.50
C ALA A 389 12.31 -1.69 -10.90
N ILE A 390 11.15 -1.82 -11.56
CA ILE A 390 10.09 -2.70 -11.06
C ILE A 390 10.52 -4.17 -11.15
N VAL A 391 11.31 -4.56 -12.15
CA VAL A 391 11.77 -5.95 -12.35
C VAL A 391 12.55 -6.50 -11.13
N PRO A 392 13.62 -5.85 -10.61
CA PRO A 392 14.26 -6.27 -9.36
C PRO A 392 13.33 -6.18 -8.15
N ALA A 393 12.40 -5.22 -8.11
CA ALA A 393 11.37 -5.19 -7.07
C ALA A 393 10.45 -6.44 -7.13
N GLY A 394 10.22 -7.03 -8.29
CA GLY A 394 9.50 -8.29 -8.45
C GLY A 394 10.17 -9.45 -7.71
N VAL A 395 11.51 -9.53 -7.74
CA VAL A 395 12.28 -10.52 -6.97
C VAL A 395 12.08 -10.31 -5.47
N THR A 396 12.20 -9.06 -5.00
CA THR A 396 11.95 -8.71 -3.59
C THR A 396 10.56 -9.12 -3.14
N ASN A 397 9.51 -8.78 -3.89
CA ASN A 397 8.13 -9.08 -3.49
C ASN A 397 7.82 -10.59 -3.50
N GLY A 398 8.36 -11.33 -4.48
CA GLY A 398 8.20 -12.80 -4.52
C GLY A 398 8.83 -13.50 -3.32
N ILE A 399 10.04 -13.06 -2.93
CA ILE A 399 10.79 -13.66 -1.82
C ILE A 399 10.28 -13.19 -0.46
N ALA A 400 9.91 -11.92 -0.33
CA ALA A 400 9.42 -11.37 0.92
C ALA A 400 8.24 -12.20 1.45
N GLY A 401 7.33 -12.64 0.58
CA GLY A 401 6.24 -13.53 0.99
C GLY A 401 6.72 -14.85 1.61
N ALA A 402 7.75 -15.48 1.05
CA ALA A 402 8.34 -16.71 1.58
C ALA A 402 9.06 -16.48 2.92
N LEU A 403 9.76 -15.34 3.07
CA LEU A 403 10.43 -14.98 4.33
C LEU A 403 9.42 -14.60 5.42
N ASP A 404 8.35 -13.88 5.06
CA ASP A 404 7.28 -13.50 5.97
C ASP A 404 6.54 -14.74 6.52
N ALA A 405 6.37 -15.79 5.70
CA ALA A 405 5.77 -17.06 6.13
C ALA A 405 6.53 -17.74 7.28
N THR A 406 7.83 -17.52 7.40
CA THR A 406 8.65 -18.10 8.47
C THR A 406 8.87 -17.16 9.64
N GLY A 407 8.27 -15.96 9.61
CA GLY A 407 8.50 -14.91 10.59
C GLY A 407 9.83 -14.15 10.39
N ASP A 408 10.58 -14.42 9.31
CA ASP A 408 11.87 -13.79 9.03
C ASP A 408 11.75 -12.38 8.42
N THR A 409 10.95 -11.54 9.08
CA THR A 409 10.54 -10.22 8.59
C THR A 409 11.64 -9.15 8.69
N ARG A 410 12.76 -9.46 9.38
CA ARG A 410 13.89 -8.53 9.58
C ARG A 410 14.70 -8.32 8.30
N TRP A 411 14.88 -9.35 7.49
CA TRP A 411 15.66 -9.24 6.24
C TRP A 411 14.94 -8.44 5.15
N PRO A 412 13.63 -8.64 4.90
CA PRO A 412 12.85 -7.74 4.06
C PRO A 412 12.94 -6.28 4.52
N PHE A 413 12.90 -6.04 5.82
CA PHE A 413 13.07 -4.72 6.41
C PHE A 413 14.47 -4.13 6.12
N TYR A 414 15.55 -4.88 6.35
CA TYR A 414 16.92 -4.40 6.05
C TYR A 414 17.13 -4.11 4.57
N GLY A 415 16.62 -4.96 3.69
CA GLY A 415 16.70 -4.72 2.24
C GLY A 415 16.02 -3.41 1.84
N ARG A 416 14.83 -3.13 2.41
CA ARG A 416 14.11 -1.88 2.18
C ARG A 416 14.83 -0.66 2.77
N ALA A 417 15.30 -0.76 4.02
CA ALA A 417 16.01 0.32 4.67
C ALA A 417 17.30 0.66 3.93
N LEU A 418 18.08 -0.34 3.53
CA LEU A 418 19.30 -0.16 2.74
C LEU A 418 19.00 0.48 1.37
N GLY A 419 18.01 -0.04 0.64
CA GLY A 419 17.64 0.51 -0.66
C GLY A 419 17.20 1.98 -0.57
N MET A 420 16.43 2.34 0.44
CA MET A 420 15.95 3.72 0.59
C MET A 420 17.03 4.67 1.14
N PHE A 421 17.60 4.36 2.31
CA PHE A 421 18.52 5.26 3.02
C PHE A 421 19.94 5.16 2.51
N GLY A 422 20.39 3.97 2.11
CA GLY A 422 21.75 3.76 1.60
C GLY A 422 21.93 4.13 0.13
N PHE A 423 20.85 4.12 -0.67
CA PHE A 423 20.95 4.33 -2.12
C PHE A 423 19.97 5.37 -2.66
N ALA A 424 18.66 5.19 -2.52
CA ALA A 424 17.69 6.08 -3.17
C ALA A 424 17.82 7.54 -2.70
N ILE A 425 17.94 7.78 -1.39
CA ILE A 425 18.15 9.13 -0.83
C ILE A 425 19.48 9.74 -1.31
N PRO A 426 20.65 9.09 -1.14
CA PRO A 426 21.92 9.62 -1.67
C PRO A 426 21.91 9.87 -3.18
N LEU A 427 21.31 8.98 -3.98
CA LEU A 427 21.22 9.17 -5.43
C LEU A 427 20.35 10.38 -5.80
N THR A 428 19.23 10.56 -5.10
CA THR A 428 18.39 11.75 -5.29
C THR A 428 19.12 13.02 -4.85
N TYR A 429 19.90 12.97 -3.77
CA TYR A 429 20.76 14.08 -3.35
C TYR A 429 21.81 14.43 -4.40
N LEU A 430 22.47 13.43 -5.00
CA LEU A 430 23.45 13.64 -6.08
C LEU A 430 22.84 14.30 -7.32
N ALA A 431 21.53 14.14 -7.55
CA ALA A 431 20.83 14.85 -8.62
C ALA A 431 20.90 16.38 -8.46
N THR A 432 20.99 16.87 -7.22
CA THR A 432 21.00 18.31 -6.90
C THR A 432 22.41 18.92 -6.89
N THR A 433 23.45 18.09 -6.71
CA THR A 433 24.82 18.55 -6.48
C THR A 433 25.80 18.22 -7.60
N THR A 434 25.44 17.28 -8.49
CA THR A 434 26.32 16.80 -9.56
C THR A 434 25.73 17.05 -10.94
N SER A 435 26.54 16.94 -11.98
CA SER A 435 26.11 17.01 -13.38
C SER A 435 25.20 15.86 -13.82
N LEU A 436 24.97 14.86 -12.96
CA LEU A 436 24.03 13.76 -13.23
C LEU A 436 22.58 14.27 -13.33
N GLY A 437 22.22 15.34 -12.60
CA GLY A 437 20.89 15.96 -12.69
C GLY A 437 19.75 14.93 -12.58
N LEU A 438 18.77 15.03 -13.48
CA LEU A 438 17.60 14.16 -13.55
C LEU A 438 17.94 12.66 -13.69
N PHE A 439 19.09 12.32 -14.30
CA PHE A 439 19.51 10.93 -14.43
C PHE A 439 19.79 10.27 -13.08
N ALA A 440 20.28 11.02 -12.09
CA ALA A 440 20.47 10.48 -10.74
C ALA A 440 19.13 10.22 -10.02
N VAL A 441 18.08 11.01 -10.30
CA VAL A 441 16.71 10.70 -9.84
C VAL A 441 16.21 9.42 -10.49
N SER A 442 16.43 9.22 -11.80
CA SER A 442 16.11 7.96 -12.48
C SER A 442 16.84 6.76 -11.86
N LEU A 443 18.14 6.93 -11.56
CA LEU A 443 18.93 5.90 -10.91
C LEU A 443 18.45 5.59 -9.47
N SER A 444 17.82 6.54 -8.78
CA SER A 444 17.27 6.33 -7.43
C SER A 444 16.21 5.22 -7.38
N PHE A 445 15.44 5.01 -8.46
CA PHE A 445 14.47 3.91 -8.54
C PHE A 445 15.17 2.54 -8.51
N LEU A 446 16.31 2.42 -9.20
CA LEU A 446 17.15 1.23 -9.14
C LEU A 446 17.86 1.12 -7.78
N GLY A 447 18.27 2.25 -7.21
CA GLY A 447 18.78 2.33 -5.85
C GLY A 447 17.78 1.84 -4.79
N GLU A 448 16.48 2.06 -4.97
CA GLU A 448 15.45 1.52 -4.08
C GLU A 448 15.29 0.01 -4.23
N SER A 449 15.34 -0.50 -5.47
CA SER A 449 14.91 -1.86 -5.81
C SER A 449 16.05 -2.90 -5.79
N VAL A 450 17.22 -2.58 -6.35
CA VAL A 450 18.34 -3.52 -6.50
C VAL A 450 18.96 -3.94 -5.16
N PRO A 451 19.30 -3.02 -4.22
CA PRO A 451 19.83 -3.43 -2.92
C PRO A 451 18.83 -4.30 -2.14
N SER A 452 17.54 -3.95 -2.21
CA SER A 452 16.48 -4.73 -1.59
C SER A 452 16.40 -6.14 -2.19
N MET A 453 16.49 -6.27 -3.52
CA MET A 453 16.56 -7.56 -4.21
C MET A 453 17.76 -8.38 -3.73
N LEU A 454 18.96 -7.78 -3.69
CA LEU A 454 20.18 -8.49 -3.32
C LEU A 454 20.13 -9.03 -1.90
N VAL A 455 19.67 -8.21 -0.94
CA VAL A 455 19.54 -8.61 0.47
C VAL A 455 18.53 -9.75 0.65
N ASN A 456 17.35 -9.64 0.03
CA ASN A 456 16.32 -10.67 0.12
C ASN A 456 16.73 -11.97 -0.59
N TRP A 457 17.30 -11.86 -1.79
CA TRP A 457 17.81 -13.00 -2.55
C TRP A 457 18.92 -13.73 -1.81
N TYR A 458 19.88 -13.00 -1.24
CA TYR A 458 20.93 -13.57 -0.40
C TYR A 458 20.32 -14.36 0.78
N ARG A 459 19.35 -13.76 1.47
CA ARG A 459 18.72 -14.42 2.62
C ARG A 459 17.98 -15.69 2.20
N PHE A 460 17.20 -15.63 1.13
CA PHE A 460 16.49 -16.79 0.60
C PHE A 460 17.44 -17.92 0.21
N ARG A 461 18.49 -17.61 -0.56
CA ARG A 461 19.49 -18.59 -1.01
C ARG A 461 20.29 -19.20 0.14
N SER A 462 20.46 -18.49 1.25
CA SER A 462 21.17 -19.02 2.43
C SER A 462 20.44 -20.19 3.11
N GLY A 463 19.15 -20.40 2.83
CA GLY A 463 18.33 -21.45 3.45
C GLY A 463 18.05 -21.28 4.95
N LYS A 464 18.70 -20.31 5.62
CA LYS A 464 18.56 -20.05 7.06
C LYS A 464 17.14 -19.66 7.48
N TRP A 465 16.34 -19.16 6.55
CA TRP A 465 14.92 -18.84 6.78
C TRP A 465 14.08 -20.10 7.07
N LYS A 466 14.47 -21.27 6.54
CA LYS A 466 13.81 -22.56 6.80
C LYS A 466 14.00 -23.00 8.25
N ALA A 467 15.18 -22.77 8.82
CA ALA A 467 15.48 -23.10 10.22
C ALA A 467 14.60 -22.32 11.21
N ILE A 468 14.27 -21.06 10.91
CA ILE A 468 13.39 -20.25 11.77
C ILE A 468 12.00 -20.88 11.86
N SER A 469 11.48 -21.43 10.76
CA SER A 469 10.15 -22.06 10.75
C SER A 469 10.03 -23.24 11.72
N ARG A 470 11.14 -23.94 12.00
CA ARG A 470 11.16 -25.13 12.86
C ARG A 470 10.67 -24.83 14.27
N ALA A 471 11.00 -23.65 14.80
CA ALA A 471 10.59 -23.21 16.13
C ALA A 471 9.07 -22.95 16.28
N TYR A 472 8.33 -22.90 15.17
CA TYR A 472 6.89 -22.61 15.15
C TYR A 472 6.05 -23.80 14.68
N ARG A 473 6.65 -25.00 14.53
CA ARG A 473 5.94 -26.19 14.06
C ARG A 473 5.12 -26.83 15.20
N PRO A 474 3.93 -27.38 14.91
CA PRO A 474 3.18 -28.16 15.90
C PRO A 474 4.01 -29.34 16.39
N GLY A 475 4.10 -29.52 17.72
CA GLY A 475 4.83 -30.65 18.32
C GLY A 475 6.31 -30.40 18.62
N THR A 476 6.85 -29.19 18.39
CA THR A 476 8.08 -28.77 19.07
C THR A 476 7.76 -28.49 20.53
N ALA A 477 7.73 -29.55 21.33
CA ALA A 477 7.79 -29.40 22.77
C ALA A 477 9.00 -28.51 23.11
N SER A 478 8.75 -27.50 23.93
CA SER A 478 9.78 -26.79 24.66
C SER A 478 10.44 -27.79 25.60
N ASP A 479 11.48 -28.47 25.11
CA ASP A 479 12.49 -29.07 25.98
C ASP A 479 13.37 -27.93 26.48
N ASP A 480 12.92 -27.26 27.54
CA ASP A 480 13.75 -26.48 28.46
C ASP A 480 13.26 -26.69 29.90
#